data_AF-A0AAX3THV0-F1
#
_entry.id   AF-A0AAX3THV0-F1
#
_cell.length_a   1.000
_cell.length_b   1.000
_cell.length_c   1.000
_cell.angle_alpha   90.00
_cell.angle_beta   90.00
_cell.angle_gamma   90.00
#
_symmetry.space_group_name_H-M   'P 1'
#
loop_
_entity.id
_entity.type
_entity.pdbx_description
1 polymer ?
#
loop_
_entity_poly.entity_id
_entity_poly.type
_entity_poly.pdbx_seq_one_letter_code
_entity_poly.pdbx_strand_id
1 'polypeptide(L)'
;MKKDRLIALTDAVLAIIMTILILELEKPTTPSLQAFWDLRQNFFAYFLSFFWLGSLWMALNTLWEKVEKISSEIIWWNLFLLLERQEFSLENFMPSKIPV
;
A
#
# COMPACT_ATOMS: atom_id res chain seq x y z
N MET A 1 20.03 8.89 -8.93
CA MET A 1 19.85 7.44 -9.22
C MET A 1 19.22 7.27 -10.60
N LYS A 2 19.38 6.11 -11.26
CA LYS A 2 18.59 5.79 -12.46
C LYS A 2 17.11 5.74 -12.04
N LYS A 3 16.32 6.69 -12.53
CA LYS A 3 14.86 6.84 -12.35
C LYS A 3 14.13 5.50 -12.35
N ASP A 4 14.56 4.60 -13.22
CA ASP A 4 14.05 3.23 -13.42
C ASP A 4 14.02 2.38 -12.14
N ARG A 5 15.00 2.52 -11.23
CA ARG A 5 15.02 1.73 -9.98
C ARG A 5 13.90 2.14 -9.02
N LEU A 6 13.57 3.42 -8.98
CA LEU A 6 12.51 3.94 -8.11
C LEU A 6 11.13 3.61 -8.70
N ILE A 7 10.99 3.66 -10.02
CA ILE A 7 9.79 3.21 -10.72
C ILE A 7 9.57 1.72 -10.44
N ALA A 8 10.58 0.88 -10.64
CA ALA A 8 10.49 -0.56 -10.38
C ALA A 8 10.14 -0.89 -8.93
N LEU A 9 10.65 -0.12 -7.96
CA LEU A 9 10.28 -0.28 -6.56
C LEU A 9 8.80 0.08 -6.32
N THR A 10 8.33 1.18 -6.90
CA THR A 10 6.93 1.62 -6.79
C THR A 10 5.98 0.60 -7.41
N ASP A 11 6.34 0.04 -8.57
CA ASP A 11 5.58 -1.02 -9.24
C ASP A 11 5.51 -2.29 -8.40
N ALA A 12 6.63 -2.71 -7.80
CA ALA A 12 6.66 -3.89 -6.94
C ALA A 12 5.78 -3.72 -5.70
N VAL A 13 5.80 -2.54 -5.06
CA VAL A 13 4.95 -2.25 -3.90
C VAL A 13 3.48 -2.24 -4.30
N LEU A 14 3.10 -1.59 -5.41
CA LEU A 14 1.72 -1.63 -5.91
C LEU A 14 1.26 -3.04 -6.24
N ALA A 15 2.12 -3.86 -6.85
CA ALA A 15 1.81 -5.26 -7.15
C ALA A 15 1.54 -6.08 -5.89
N ILE A 16 2.33 -5.90 -4.82
CA ILE A 16 2.12 -6.58 -3.54
C ILE A 16 0.80 -6.12 -2.89
N ILE A 17 0.49 -4.82 -2.91
CA ILE A 17 -0.78 -4.33 -2.36
C ILE A 17 -1.98 -4.94 -3.11
N MET A 18 -1.91 -5.00 -4.45
CA MET A 18 -2.95 -5.61 -5.27
C MET A 18 -3.16 -7.10 -4.96
N THR A 19 -2.10 -7.85 -4.61
CA THR A 19 -2.24 -9.27 -4.24
C THR A 19 -2.64 -9.49 -2.80
N ILE A 20 -2.31 -8.58 -1.87
CA ILE A 20 -2.73 -8.68 -0.47
C ILE A 20 -4.20 -8.31 -0.29
N LEU A 21 -4.75 -7.41 -1.12
CA LEU A 21 -6.17 -7.03 -1.04
C LEU A 21 -7.14 -8.22 -1.03
N ILE A 22 -6.80 -9.31 -1.72
CA ILE A 22 -7.67 -10.50 -1.77
C ILE A 22 -7.62 -11.30 -0.47
N LEU A 23 -6.54 -11.18 0.30
CA LEU A 23 -6.35 -11.87 1.59
C LEU A 23 -7.19 -11.26 2.71
N GLU A 24 -7.55 -9.98 2.57
CA GLU A 24 -8.40 -9.26 3.51
C GLU A 24 -9.89 -9.58 3.31
N LEU A 25 -10.23 -10.31 2.24
CA LEU A 25 -11.60 -10.73 1.99
C LEU A 25 -12.05 -11.76 3.03
N GLU A 26 -13.14 -11.45 3.74
CA GLU A 26 -13.69 -12.31 4.77
C GLU A 26 -14.02 -13.71 4.21
N LYS A 27 -13.53 -14.75 4.91
CA LYS A 27 -13.83 -16.14 4.57
C LYS A 27 -15.22 -16.49 5.11
N PRO A 28 -16.07 -17.18 4.33
CA PRO A 28 -17.35 -17.64 4.85
C PRO A 28 -17.14 -18.63 6.00
N THR A 29 -17.87 -18.44 7.10
CA THR A 29 -17.82 -19.30 8.29
C THR A 29 -18.22 -20.75 7.98
N THR A 30 -19.05 -20.94 6.95
CA THR A 30 -19.44 -22.26 6.43
C THR A 30 -19.20 -22.32 4.92
N PRO A 31 -18.54 -23.36 4.39
CA PRO A 31 -18.29 -23.50 2.96
C PRO A 31 -19.57 -23.95 2.24
N SER A 32 -20.49 -23.01 2.01
CA SER A 32 -21.72 -23.23 1.24
C SER A 32 -21.84 -22.20 0.11
N LEU A 33 -22.49 -22.60 -1.00
CA LEU A 33 -22.78 -21.71 -2.13
C LEU A 33 -23.62 -20.48 -1.69
N GLN A 34 -24.52 -20.67 -0.72
CA GLN A 34 -25.33 -19.60 -0.16
C GLN A 34 -24.47 -18.57 0.60
N ALA A 35 -23.54 -19.04 1.44
CA ALA A 35 -22.63 -18.17 2.19
C ALA A 35 -21.70 -17.36 1.27
N PHE A 36 -21.31 -17.92 0.12
CA PHE A 36 -20.56 -17.18 -0.89
C PHE A 36 -21.41 -16.08 -1.54
N TRP A 37 -22.69 -16.34 -1.79
CA TRP A 37 -23.63 -15.36 -2.35
C TRP A 37 -23.88 -14.18 -1.40
N ASP A 38 -23.86 -14.42 -0.09
CA ASP A 38 -24.00 -13.36 0.91
C ASP A 38 -22.77 -12.42 0.94
N LEU A 39 -21.58 -12.94 0.64
CA LEU A 39 -20.32 -12.18 0.54
C LEU A 39 -20.17 -11.39 -0.78
N ARG A 40 -21.15 -11.44 -1.70
CA ARG A 40 -21.06 -10.78 -3.01
C ARG A 40 -20.74 -9.29 -2.95
N GLN A 41 -21.23 -8.61 -1.90
CA GLN A 41 -21.01 -7.17 -1.72
C GLN A 41 -19.54 -6.88 -1.36
N ASN A 42 -18.92 -7.74 -0.54
CA ASN A 42 -17.50 -7.65 -0.20
C ASN A 42 -16.62 -7.95 -1.43
N PHE A 43 -16.98 -8.96 -2.22
CA PHE A 43 -16.31 -9.24 -3.50
C PHE A 43 -16.41 -8.08 -4.48
N PHE A 44 -17.57 -7.41 -4.56
CA PHE A 44 -17.75 -6.25 -5.43
C PHE A 44 -16.92 -5.05 -4.95
N ALA A 45 -16.87 -4.79 -3.64
CA ALA A 45 -16.02 -3.75 -3.06
C ALA A 45 -14.52 -4.04 -3.31
N TYR A 46 -14.09 -5.30 -3.18
CA TYR A 46 -12.75 -5.74 -3.55
C TYR A 46 -12.45 -5.46 -5.02
N PHE A 47 -13.35 -5.86 -5.92
CA PHE A 47 -13.17 -5.65 -7.35
C PHE A 47 -13.03 -4.15 -7.66
N LEU A 48 -13.91 -3.31 -7.11
CA LEU A 48 -13.83 -1.87 -7.29
C LEU A 48 -12.49 -1.29 -6.78
N SER A 49 -12.01 -1.77 -5.63
CA SER A 49 -10.72 -1.38 -5.04
C SER A 49 -9.54 -1.79 -5.92
N PHE A 50 -9.58 -3.00 -6.48
CA PHE A 50 -8.57 -3.50 -7.40
C PHE A 50 -8.48 -2.64 -8.67
N PHE A 51 -9.62 -2.30 -9.29
CA PHE A 51 -9.65 -1.43 -10.48
C PHE A 51 -9.21 -0.01 -10.15
N TRP A 52 -9.56 0.51 -8.98
CA TRP A 52 -9.11 1.81 -8.52
C TRP A 52 -7.58 1.86 -8.40
N LEU A 53 -6.96 0.86 -7.77
CA LEU A 53 -5.50 0.77 -7.68
C LEU A 53 -4.84 0.56 -9.04
N GLY A 54 -5.44 -0.22 -9.94
CA GLY A 54 -4.96 -0.35 -11.31
C GLY A 54 -4.96 0.98 -12.06
N SER A 55 -6.00 1.78 -11.89
CA SER A 55 -6.07 3.15 -12.45
C SER A 55 -5.03 4.07 -11.82
N LEU A 56 -4.82 3.96 -10.49
CA LEU A 56 -3.75 4.69 -9.80
C LEU A 56 -2.37 4.32 -10.34
N TRP A 57 -2.11 3.04 -10.58
CA TRP A 57 -0.86 2.57 -11.20
C TRP A 57 -0.68 3.16 -12.60
N MET A 58 -1.71 3.16 -13.45
CA MET A 58 -1.65 3.79 -14.76
C MET A 58 -1.31 5.29 -14.66
N ALA A 59 -1.97 6.01 -13.74
CA ALA A 59 -1.71 7.43 -13.52
C ALA A 59 -0.27 7.68 -13.01
N LEU A 60 0.23 6.84 -12.10
CA LEU A 60 1.60 6.88 -11.62
C LEU A 60 2.61 6.62 -12.74
N ASN A 61 2.37 5.61 -13.58
CA ASN A 61 3.23 5.30 -14.72
C ASN A 61 3.30 6.48 -15.70
N THR A 62 2.16 7.11 -16.03
CA THR A 62 2.11 8.32 -16.85
C THR A 62 2.78 9.53 -16.18
N LEU A 63 2.66 9.67 -14.85
CA LEU A 63 3.36 10.72 -14.10
C LEU A 63 4.88 10.51 -14.17
N TRP A 64 5.33 9.26 -14.03
CA TRP A 64 6.74 8.92 -14.14
C TRP A 64 7.31 9.24 -15.51
N GLU A 65 6.55 9.05 -16.59
CA GLU A 65 6.97 9.49 -17.93
C GLU A 65 7.24 11.01 -17.99
N LYS A 66 6.42 11.82 -17.29
CA LYS A 66 6.55 13.29 -17.26
C LYS A 66 7.64 13.82 -16.33
N VAL A 67 8.13 13.02 -15.37
CA VAL A 67 9.18 13.44 -14.43
C VAL A 67 10.56 13.28 -15.08
N GLU A 68 11.16 14.38 -15.52
CA GLU A 68 12.47 14.37 -16.21
C GLU A 68 13.68 14.13 -15.29
N LYS A 69 13.61 14.57 -14.02
CA LYS A 69 14.70 14.40 -13.05
C LYS A 69 14.15 14.11 -11.65
N ILE A 70 14.70 13.08 -11.02
CA ILE A 70 14.51 12.80 -9.60
C ILE A 70 15.82 13.19 -8.91
N SER A 71 15.82 14.29 -8.16
CA SER A 71 17.00 14.68 -7.37
C SER A 71 17.16 13.72 -6.20
N SER A 72 18.42 13.32 -5.92
CA SER A 72 18.74 12.41 -4.81
C SER A 72 18.30 12.96 -3.45
N GLU A 73 18.14 14.28 -3.35
CA GLU A 73 17.64 15.00 -2.18
C GLU A 73 16.20 14.61 -1.84
N ILE A 74 15.31 14.47 -2.82
CA ILE A 74 13.90 14.09 -2.60
C ILE A 74 13.80 12.69 -1.98
N ILE A 75 14.73 11.80 -2.33
CA ILE A 75 14.75 10.42 -1.80
C ILE A 75 15.24 10.41 -0.36
N TRP A 76 16.26 11.21 -0.04
CA TRP A 76 16.70 11.41 1.34
C TRP A 76 15.60 12.03 2.20
N TRP A 77 14.85 13.01 1.69
CA TRP A 77 13.70 13.56 2.39
C TRP A 77 12.58 12.55 2.60
N ASN A 78 12.31 11.68 1.62
CA ASN A 78 11.30 10.64 1.75
C ASN A 78 11.70 9.57 2.79
N LEU A 79 12.96 9.14 2.79
CA LEU A 79 13.51 8.24 3.79
C LEU A 79 13.53 8.86 5.19
N PHE A 80 13.88 10.15 5.30
CA PHE A 80 13.85 10.89 6.56
C PHE A 80 12.43 11.00 7.12
N LEU A 81 11.45 11.38 6.28
CA LEU A 81 10.05 11.44 6.67
C LEU A 81 9.48 10.08 7.10
N LEU A 82 9.91 8.99 6.45
CA LEU A 82 9.54 7.64 6.86
C LEU A 82 10.13 7.28 8.23
N LEU A 83 11.39 7.67 8.50
CA LEU A 83 12.05 7.41 9.78
C LEU A 83 11.39 8.20 10.92
N GLU A 84 11.12 9.48 10.71
CA GLU A 84 10.43 10.35 11.67
C GLU A 84 9.03 9.81 12.01
N ARG A 85 8.29 9.32 11.00
CA ARG A 85 6.95 8.75 11.22
C ARG A 85 6.98 7.45 12.02
N GLN A 86 8.07 6.65 11.94
CA GLN A 86 8.21 5.43 12.74
C GLN A 86 8.52 5.74 14.21
N GLU A 87 9.36 6.74 14.48
CA GLU A 87 9.73 7.14 15.84
C GLU A 87 8.55 7.75 16.61
N PHE A 88 7.70 8.53 15.94
CA PHE A 88 6.45 9.07 16.50
C PHE A 88 5.43 7.98 16.92
N SER A 89 5.50 6.79 16.33
CA SER A 89 4.63 5.66 16.69
C SER A 89 5.11 4.94 17.96
N LEU A 90 6.42 4.94 18.24
CA LEU A 90 7.00 4.23 19.38
C LEU A 90 6.88 5.01 20.70
N GLU A 91 6.93 6.34 20.66
CA GLU A 91 6.67 7.17 21.85
C GLU A 91 5.20 7.10 22.33
N ASN A 92 4.25 6.93 21.40
CA ASN A 92 2.83 6.81 21.72
C ASN A 92 2.42 5.39 22.19
N PHE A 93 3.31 4.40 22.07
CA PHE A 93 3.04 3.00 22.44
C PHE A 93 3.89 2.49 23.62
N MET A 94 4.82 3.30 24.14
CA MET A 94 5.54 3.03 25.38
C MET A 94 4.76 3.63 26.57
N PRO A 95 3.99 2.84 27.34
CA PRO A 95 3.48 3.33 28.61
C PRO A 95 4.66 3.71 29.49
N SER A 96 4.65 4.96 29.97
CA SER A 96 5.58 5.53 30.92
C SER A 96 5.67 4.69 32.20
N LYS A 97 6.49 3.64 32.23
CA LYS A 97 6.92 2.99 33.48
C LYS A 97 8.29 2.34 33.31
N ILE A 98 9.33 3.07 33.70
CA ILE A 98 10.42 2.48 34.47
C ILE A 98 10.71 3.43 35.64
N PRO A 99 10.21 3.15 36.86
CA PRO A 99 10.75 3.74 38.06
C PRO A 99 11.88 2.84 38.56
N VAL A 100 13.13 3.27 38.41
CA VAL A 100 14.23 2.95 39.34
C VAL A 100 15.11 4.18 39.42
#